data_AF-A0A8C6UKQ0-F1
#
_entry.id   AF-A0A8C6UKQ0-F1
#
_cell.length_a   1.000
_cell.length_b   1.000
_cell.length_c   1.000
_cell.angle_alpha   90.00
_cell.angle_beta   90.00
_cell.angle_gamma   90.00
#
_symmetry.space_group_name_H-M   'P 1'
#
loop_
_entity.id
_entity.type
_entity.pdbx_description
1 polymer ?
#
loop_
_entity_poly.entity_id
_entity_poly.type
_entity_poly.pdbx_seq_one_letter_code
_entity_poly.pdbx_strand_id
1 'polypeptide(L)'
;MFCKREVKYNLRDKMSIDKQYSRTTLKSMCPTRCGVEVWRNLDEGIKVCKNLPHFKKVYKESIFFKYEHILWYFGPMNRGNAVALLQSLDNPNGTFLLRRSDHDSAGYVLSVRHFKVHQDKDKSFYIDTSTCFSSLRQLVAHYRKYTLAKTETLLGQPCPKPEFSDSIAQTYDLPKEEFVLEERLGGGPSSDVFRGTWKGQIRVAIKTFKDPSLTKQFFLDEVQPLKGLQHRHLVSLLAVCTESPPYYIVTELMEKGSLLLFLRGPEGQHQDIVSLMDIAAQVADGMSYLEKKDIIHGDLAAQNVLISDAYVFKVTDFGLAAIKSTYENDEESNSACRWSAPETISHMNFTSKSDVWSFGVLLYEIITFGGIPYKGHDSDVYDRVSEGYRMPCPPRCPAFLYRMMLLCWSAKAEDRPSFSALMKELDNIFFE
;
A
#
# COMPACT_ATOMS: atom_id res chain seq x y z
N MET A 1 19.82 2.68 43.01
CA MET A 1 18.81 2.89 44.07
C MET A 1 17.44 2.80 43.41
N PHE A 2 16.54 2.01 44.01
CA PHE A 2 15.31 1.43 43.44
C PHE A 2 14.27 2.43 42.89
N CYS A 3 13.54 2.02 41.85
CA CYS A 3 12.08 1.83 41.98
C CYS A 3 11.51 0.87 40.92
N LYS A 4 11.24 -0.38 41.33
CA LYS A 4 10.29 -1.30 40.71
C LYS A 4 8.90 -0.97 41.25
N ARG A 5 7.85 -1.00 40.40
CA ARG A 5 6.51 -1.39 40.84
C ARG A 5 5.86 -2.31 39.82
N GLU A 6 5.79 -3.58 40.21
CA GLU A 6 5.00 -4.63 39.59
C GLU A 6 3.49 -4.40 39.85
N VAL A 7 2.71 -4.79 38.85
CA VAL A 7 1.25 -4.86 38.87
C VAL A 7 0.81 -6.20 39.45
N LYS A 8 -0.06 -6.19 40.46
CA LYS A 8 -0.97 -7.30 40.78
C LYS A 8 -2.25 -6.76 41.38
N TYR A 9 -3.40 -7.10 40.80
CA TYR A 9 -4.61 -7.33 41.60
C TYR A 9 -5.42 -8.50 41.04
N ASN A 10 -5.96 -9.22 42.02
CA ASN A 10 -6.44 -10.60 42.00
C ASN A 10 -7.96 -10.64 41.79
N LEU A 11 -8.43 -11.74 41.20
CA LEU A 11 -9.85 -12.11 41.08
C LEU A 11 -10.40 -12.70 42.40
N ARG A 12 -11.73 -12.64 42.56
CA ARG A 12 -12.62 -13.15 43.66
C ARG A 12 -12.88 -12.09 44.74
N ASP A 13 -14.10 -11.66 45.07
CA ASP A 13 -15.45 -12.26 45.19
C ASP A 13 -16.47 -11.10 45.01
N LYS A 14 -17.77 -11.20 44.68
CA LYS A 14 -18.81 -12.20 45.00
C LYS A 14 -20.05 -11.90 44.13
N MET A 15 -20.68 -12.95 43.61
CA MET A 15 -22.08 -12.91 43.14
C MET A 15 -23.04 -12.75 44.33
N SER A 16 -24.09 -11.96 44.14
CA SER A 16 -25.40 -12.28 44.72
C SER A 16 -26.49 -11.90 43.71
N ILE A 17 -27.36 -12.87 43.45
CA ILE A 17 -28.43 -12.87 42.45
C ILE A 17 -29.70 -12.41 43.16
N ASP A 18 -30.43 -11.43 42.60
CA ASP A 18 -31.87 -11.66 42.39
C ASP A 18 -32.51 -10.82 41.26
N LYS A 19 -33.52 -11.48 40.70
CA LYS A 19 -34.31 -11.30 39.47
C LYS A 19 -34.91 -9.90 39.20
N GLN A 20 -34.66 -9.38 37.98
CA GLN A 20 -35.68 -9.00 36.96
C GLN A 20 -34.98 -8.57 35.64
N TYR A 21 -35.27 -9.30 34.55
CA TYR A 21 -34.79 -9.06 33.16
C TYR A 21 -35.26 -7.68 32.63
N SER A 22 -34.59 -6.90 31.76
CA SER A 22 -33.43 -7.12 30.87
C SER A 22 -32.82 -5.79 30.36
N ARG A 23 -31.52 -5.81 30.03
CA ARG A 23 -30.73 -4.91 29.14
C ARG A 23 -30.68 -3.40 29.49
N THR A 24 -29.78 -3.06 30.40
CA THR A 24 -29.32 -1.69 30.69
C THR A 24 -28.23 -1.24 29.71
N THR A 25 -28.40 -0.06 29.12
CA THR A 25 -27.42 0.67 28.32
C THR A 25 -26.25 1.14 29.20
N LEU A 26 -25.02 0.71 28.91
CA LEU A 26 -23.81 1.27 29.53
C LEU A 26 -23.30 2.45 28.68
N LYS A 27 -23.49 3.68 29.18
CA LYS A 27 -22.84 4.89 28.67
C LYS A 27 -21.40 4.94 29.19
N SER A 28 -20.42 5.08 28.31
CA SER A 28 -19.11 5.66 28.65
C SER A 28 -18.83 6.85 27.71
N MET A 29 -18.55 8.01 28.30
CA MET A 29 -18.28 9.27 27.60
C MET A 29 -16.83 9.31 27.09
N CYS A 30 -16.64 9.65 25.82
CA CYS A 30 -15.35 10.02 25.24
C CYS A 30 -15.16 11.55 25.35
N PRO A 31 -14.03 12.07 25.88
CA PRO A 31 -13.81 13.51 25.98
C PRO A 31 -13.01 14.01 24.77
N THR A 32 -13.68 14.25 23.63
CA THR A 32 -13.19 15.19 22.61
C THR A 32 -14.38 15.95 22.00
N ARG A 33 -14.22 17.28 21.89
CA ARG A 33 -15.23 18.25 21.42
C ARG A 33 -15.55 18.10 19.92
N CYS A 34 -16.12 16.98 19.51
CA CYS A 34 -16.92 16.91 18.30
C CYS A 34 -18.32 16.45 18.70
N GLY A 35 -19.33 17.31 18.54
CA GLY A 35 -20.71 17.07 18.97
C GLY A 35 -21.42 16.03 18.10
N VAL A 36 -20.94 14.79 18.11
CA VAL A 36 -21.53 13.66 17.40
C VAL A 36 -21.86 12.55 18.40
N GLU A 37 -23.13 12.45 18.79
CA GLU A 37 -23.63 11.31 19.57
C GLU A 37 -23.82 10.09 18.65
N VAL A 38 -23.06 9.02 18.88
CA VAL A 38 -23.25 7.73 18.21
C VAL A 38 -23.86 6.74 19.21
N TRP A 39 -25.10 6.34 18.96
CA TRP A 39 -25.77 5.28 19.73
C TRP A 39 -25.53 3.93 19.04
N ARG A 40 -24.95 2.96 19.75
CA ARG A 40 -24.92 1.55 19.32
C ARG A 40 -26.07 0.80 19.97
N ASN A 41 -26.91 0.18 19.16
CA ASN A 41 -27.80 -0.89 19.61
C ASN A 41 -27.42 -2.16 18.83
N LEU A 42 -27.39 -3.31 19.51
CA LEU A 42 -26.68 -4.50 19.04
C LEU A 42 -27.43 -5.37 18.03
N ASP A 43 -28.62 -4.98 17.56
CA ASP A 43 -29.39 -5.87 16.67
C ASP A 43 -29.97 -5.20 15.40
N GLU A 44 -29.79 -3.90 15.15
CA GLU A 44 -30.22 -3.29 13.86
C GLU A 44 -29.25 -2.19 13.40
N GLY A 45 -28.98 -2.13 12.09
CA GLY A 45 -27.89 -1.41 11.47
C GLY A 45 -27.81 0.11 11.72
N ILE A 46 -26.59 0.63 11.58
CA ILE A 46 -26.21 2.04 11.74
C ILE A 46 -27.08 2.96 10.86
N LYS A 47 -27.81 3.91 11.46
CA LYS A 47 -28.45 5.03 10.75
C LYS A 47 -27.52 6.24 10.76
N VAL A 48 -27.10 6.69 9.58
CA VAL A 48 -26.34 7.94 9.37
C VAL A 48 -27.29 9.04 8.89
N CYS A 49 -27.19 10.23 9.49
CA CYS A 49 -28.00 11.40 9.17
C CYS A 49 -27.72 11.91 7.75
N LYS A 50 -28.77 12.07 6.93
CA LYS A 50 -28.71 12.65 5.58
C LYS A 50 -29.01 14.14 5.70
N ASN A 51 -28.04 15.02 5.37
CA ASN A 51 -28.26 16.29 4.66
C ASN A 51 -26.95 17.11 4.55
N LEU A 52 -26.20 16.95 3.46
CA LEU A 52 -25.26 17.96 2.95
C LEU A 52 -25.17 17.86 1.40
N PRO A 53 -25.20 18.96 0.62
CA PRO A 53 -25.43 18.92 -0.84
C PRO A 53 -24.21 18.58 -1.71
N HIS A 54 -23.01 18.39 -1.14
CA HIS A 54 -21.78 18.18 -1.92
C HIS A 54 -21.51 16.72 -2.34
N PHE A 55 -22.43 15.80 -2.01
CA PHE A 55 -22.27 14.36 -2.25
C PHE A 55 -22.64 13.88 -3.67
N LYS A 56 -23.10 14.76 -4.57
CA LYS A 56 -23.71 14.34 -5.85
C LYS A 56 -22.77 14.22 -7.05
N LYS A 57 -21.47 14.55 -6.95
CA LYS A 57 -20.53 14.41 -8.09
C LYS A 57 -19.48 13.30 -7.94
N VAL A 58 -19.31 12.74 -6.74
CA VAL A 58 -18.40 11.59 -6.47
C VAL A 58 -19.11 10.22 -6.64
N TYR A 59 -20.42 10.22 -6.89
CA TYR A 59 -21.24 9.00 -6.94
C TYR A 59 -21.36 8.36 -8.35
N LYS A 60 -20.28 8.32 -9.12
CA LYS A 60 -20.22 7.50 -10.35
C LYS A 60 -19.09 6.47 -10.40
N GLU A 61 -18.18 6.42 -9.43
CA GLU A 61 -17.10 5.40 -9.40
C GLU A 61 -17.08 4.53 -8.14
N SER A 62 -18.10 4.61 -7.27
CA SER A 62 -18.17 3.79 -6.04
C SER A 62 -18.77 2.39 -6.22
N ILE A 63 -18.86 1.86 -7.44
CA ILE A 63 -19.47 0.53 -7.69
C ILE A 63 -18.45 -0.61 -7.47
N PHE A 64 -17.14 -0.33 -7.50
CA PHE A 64 -16.11 -1.38 -7.43
C PHE A 64 -15.87 -1.94 -6.01
N PHE A 65 -16.01 -1.15 -4.94
CA PHE A 65 -15.60 -1.58 -3.58
C PHE A 65 -16.72 -2.17 -2.68
N LYS A 66 -17.95 -2.39 -3.17
CA LYS A 66 -19.10 -2.70 -2.29
C LYS A 66 -19.10 -4.11 -1.66
N TYR A 67 -18.38 -5.07 -2.25
CA TYR A 67 -18.52 -6.50 -1.89
C TYR A 67 -17.20 -7.29 -1.73
N GLU A 68 -16.03 -6.68 -1.91
CA GLU A 68 -14.73 -7.39 -1.94
C GLU A 68 -14.36 -8.10 -0.63
N HIS A 69 -14.77 -7.57 0.51
CA HIS A 69 -14.55 -8.18 1.84
C HIS A 69 -15.53 -9.32 2.18
N ILE A 70 -16.39 -9.74 1.26
CA ILE A 70 -17.40 -10.77 1.52
C ILE A 70 -16.88 -12.14 1.07
N LEU A 71 -16.93 -13.12 1.97
CA LEU A 71 -16.39 -14.47 1.77
C LEU A 71 -16.94 -15.19 0.52
N TRP A 72 -18.22 -15.00 0.19
CA TRP A 72 -18.84 -15.63 -0.99
C TRP A 72 -18.74 -14.80 -2.27
N TYR A 73 -18.15 -13.60 -2.24
CA TYR A 73 -17.99 -12.76 -3.44
C TYR A 73 -16.56 -12.87 -3.99
N PHE A 74 -16.46 -13.23 -5.27
CA PHE A 74 -15.21 -13.57 -5.95
C PHE A 74 -14.85 -12.58 -7.07
N GLY A 75 -15.54 -11.43 -7.15
CA GLY A 75 -15.23 -10.40 -8.15
C GLY A 75 -15.47 -10.85 -9.60
N PRO A 76 -14.81 -10.23 -10.58
CA PRO A 76 -14.84 -10.64 -11.99
C PRO A 76 -14.25 -12.05 -12.16
N MET A 77 -15.04 -12.99 -12.68
CA MET A 77 -14.60 -14.37 -12.86
C MET A 77 -15.41 -15.06 -13.96
N ASN A 78 -14.72 -15.85 -14.78
CA ASN A 78 -15.31 -16.64 -15.86
C ASN A 78 -16.06 -17.88 -15.35
N ARG A 79 -16.88 -18.50 -16.21
CA ARG A 79 -17.64 -19.70 -15.82
C ARG A 79 -16.72 -20.90 -15.51
N GLY A 80 -15.66 -21.10 -16.28
CA GLY A 80 -14.74 -22.23 -16.13
C GLY A 80 -14.05 -22.24 -14.77
N ASN A 81 -13.49 -21.11 -14.34
CA ASN A 81 -12.83 -20.93 -13.06
C ASN A 81 -13.80 -21.13 -11.89
N ALA A 82 -15.03 -20.63 -12.04
CA ALA A 82 -16.08 -20.85 -11.04
C ALA A 82 -16.44 -22.34 -10.92
N VAL A 83 -16.56 -23.06 -12.02
CA VAL A 83 -16.81 -24.51 -12.03
C VAL A 83 -15.65 -25.26 -11.37
N ALA A 84 -14.40 -24.93 -11.73
CA ALA A 84 -13.21 -25.57 -11.18
C ALA A 84 -13.12 -25.43 -9.65
N LEU A 85 -13.39 -24.23 -9.13
CA LEU A 85 -13.40 -23.99 -7.68
C LEU A 85 -14.51 -24.77 -6.97
N LEU A 86 -15.72 -24.81 -7.55
CA LEU A 86 -16.87 -25.47 -6.94
C LEU A 86 -16.80 -26.99 -7.02
N GLN A 87 -16.16 -27.54 -8.06
CA GLN A 87 -15.98 -28.98 -8.28
C GLN A 87 -14.76 -29.58 -7.58
N SER A 88 -14.06 -28.80 -6.74
CA SER A 88 -13.03 -29.35 -5.85
C SER A 88 -13.60 -30.51 -5.02
N LEU A 89 -12.85 -31.61 -4.90
CA LEU A 89 -13.29 -32.86 -4.25
C LEU A 89 -13.74 -32.66 -2.79
N ASP A 90 -13.26 -31.60 -2.14
CA ASP A 90 -13.53 -31.27 -0.74
C ASP A 90 -14.79 -30.41 -0.52
N ASN A 91 -15.46 -29.96 -1.59
CA ASN A 91 -16.62 -29.11 -1.45
C ASN A 91 -17.91 -29.92 -1.24
N PRO A 92 -18.67 -29.68 -0.17
CA PRO A 92 -19.97 -30.31 0.02
C PRO A 92 -21.00 -29.78 -0.98
N ASN A 93 -22.05 -30.58 -1.18
CA ASN A 93 -23.19 -30.19 -2.02
C ASN A 93 -23.81 -28.87 -1.55
N GLY A 94 -24.13 -27.98 -2.50
CA GLY A 94 -24.68 -26.66 -2.21
C GLY A 94 -23.62 -25.57 -1.94
N THR A 95 -22.33 -25.89 -2.00
CA THR A 95 -21.26 -24.89 -2.02
C THR A 95 -21.47 -23.90 -3.16
N PHE A 96 -21.28 -22.60 -2.88
CA PHE A 96 -21.62 -21.55 -3.84
C PHE A 96 -20.67 -20.36 -3.83
N LEU A 97 -20.59 -19.66 -4.96
CA LEU A 97 -19.94 -18.35 -5.06
C LEU A 97 -20.74 -17.37 -5.91
N LEU A 98 -20.60 -16.09 -5.63
CA LEU A 98 -21.13 -15.00 -6.43
C LEU A 98 -19.99 -14.32 -7.19
N ARG A 99 -20.14 -14.21 -8.52
CA ARG A 99 -19.15 -13.58 -9.41
C ARG A 99 -19.79 -12.54 -10.32
N ARG A 100 -18.99 -11.61 -10.83
CA ARG A 100 -19.34 -10.78 -11.99
C ARG A 100 -18.86 -11.52 -13.24
N SER A 101 -19.76 -11.69 -14.21
CA SER A 101 -19.40 -12.31 -15.49
C SER A 101 -18.35 -11.46 -16.21
N ASP A 102 -17.36 -12.11 -16.81
CA ASP A 102 -16.27 -11.53 -17.59
C ASP A 102 -16.66 -11.29 -19.07
N HIS A 103 -17.65 -12.03 -19.57
CA HIS A 103 -18.32 -11.69 -20.82
C HIS A 103 -19.40 -10.62 -20.61
N ASP A 104 -19.30 -9.53 -21.39
CA ASP A 104 -20.16 -8.36 -21.33
C ASP A 104 -21.60 -8.68 -21.77
N SER A 105 -22.52 -8.69 -20.79
CA SER A 105 -24.01 -8.66 -20.88
C SER A 105 -24.71 -9.42 -19.74
N ALA A 106 -23.96 -10.20 -18.93
CA ALA A 106 -24.57 -11.09 -17.92
C ALA A 106 -24.65 -10.52 -16.50
N GLY A 107 -23.89 -9.48 -16.16
CA GLY A 107 -23.93 -8.88 -14.82
C GLY A 107 -23.42 -9.84 -13.73
N TYR A 108 -24.19 -10.04 -12.67
CA TYR A 108 -23.84 -10.94 -11.57
C TYR A 108 -24.34 -12.37 -11.83
N VAL A 109 -23.59 -13.37 -11.39
CA VAL A 109 -23.93 -14.79 -11.53
C VAL A 109 -23.72 -15.52 -10.20
N LEU A 110 -24.77 -16.18 -9.71
CA LEU A 110 -24.74 -17.06 -8.55
C LEU A 110 -24.38 -18.48 -8.99
N SER A 111 -23.13 -18.85 -8.78
CA SER A 111 -22.56 -20.13 -9.21
C SER A 111 -22.71 -21.18 -8.11
N VAL A 112 -23.90 -21.77 -8.02
CA VAL A 112 -24.12 -23.14 -7.50
C VAL A 112 -24.58 -24.05 -8.64
N ARG A 113 -25.34 -23.45 -9.59
CA ARG A 113 -25.72 -23.99 -10.90
C ARG A 113 -25.73 -22.89 -11.99
N HIS A 114 -24.99 -21.80 -11.74
CA HIS A 114 -24.83 -20.61 -12.59
C HIS A 114 -26.13 -19.85 -12.93
N PHE A 115 -26.86 -19.42 -11.90
CA PHE A 115 -28.02 -18.56 -12.07
C PHE A 115 -27.61 -17.12 -12.36
N LYS A 116 -28.17 -16.53 -13.41
CA LYS A 116 -28.01 -15.11 -13.71
C LYS A 116 -28.77 -14.28 -12.67
N VAL A 117 -28.08 -13.32 -12.06
CA VAL A 117 -28.68 -12.35 -11.15
C VAL A 117 -28.90 -11.07 -11.94
N HIS A 118 -30.16 -10.80 -12.23
CA HIS A 118 -30.59 -9.61 -12.93
C HIS A 118 -30.58 -8.42 -11.98
N GLN A 119 -30.27 -7.24 -12.54
CA GLN A 119 -30.36 -5.98 -11.83
C GLN A 119 -31.32 -5.06 -12.58
N ASP A 120 -32.38 -4.64 -11.92
CA ASP A 120 -33.36 -3.72 -12.48
C ASP A 120 -32.84 -2.26 -12.45
N LYS A 121 -33.52 -1.36 -13.18
CA LYS A 121 -33.20 0.08 -13.26
C LYS A 121 -33.14 0.76 -11.89
N ASP A 122 -33.92 0.26 -10.93
CA ASP A 122 -33.96 0.73 -9.54
C ASP A 122 -32.87 0.10 -8.63
N LYS A 123 -31.89 -0.61 -9.23
CA LYS A 123 -30.78 -1.32 -8.56
C LYS A 123 -31.20 -2.48 -7.66
N SER A 124 -32.44 -2.97 -7.79
CA SER A 124 -32.90 -4.21 -7.17
C SER A 124 -32.36 -5.44 -7.90
N PHE A 125 -32.04 -6.49 -7.16
CA PHE A 125 -31.46 -7.75 -7.66
C PHE A 125 -32.49 -8.87 -7.60
N TYR A 126 -32.55 -9.73 -8.61
CA TYR A 126 -33.43 -10.89 -8.63
C TYR A 126 -32.86 -12.02 -9.50
N ILE A 127 -33.25 -13.26 -9.21
CA ILE A 127 -32.98 -14.44 -10.08
C ILE A 127 -34.27 -14.88 -10.75
N ASP A 128 -35.34 -15.01 -9.97
CA ASP A 128 -36.70 -15.18 -10.46
C ASP A 128 -37.47 -13.85 -10.29
N THR A 129 -38.29 -13.50 -11.29
CA THR A 129 -39.14 -12.30 -11.29
C THR A 129 -40.14 -12.23 -10.14
N SER A 130 -40.36 -13.35 -9.42
CA SER A 130 -41.26 -13.41 -8.25
C SER A 130 -40.69 -12.75 -6.99
N THR A 131 -39.36 -12.59 -6.87
CA THR A 131 -38.71 -12.08 -5.65
C THR A 131 -37.57 -11.11 -5.97
N CYS A 132 -37.66 -9.90 -5.43
CA CYS A 132 -36.67 -8.83 -5.63
C CYS A 132 -35.98 -8.45 -4.32
N PHE A 133 -34.69 -8.14 -4.40
CA PHE A 133 -33.83 -7.85 -3.25
C PHE A 133 -33.12 -6.51 -3.42
N SER A 134 -33.07 -5.70 -2.36
CA SER A 134 -32.37 -4.40 -2.41
C SER A 134 -30.83 -4.53 -2.41
N SER A 135 -30.30 -5.73 -2.16
CA SER A 135 -28.87 -6.02 -2.22
C SER A 135 -28.57 -7.50 -2.48
N LEU A 136 -27.39 -7.77 -3.07
CA LEU A 136 -26.86 -9.13 -3.23
C LEU A 136 -26.74 -9.90 -1.90
N ARG A 137 -26.50 -9.21 -0.77
CA ARG A 137 -26.45 -9.84 0.55
C ARG A 137 -27.81 -10.42 0.95
N GLN A 138 -28.90 -9.67 0.71
CA GLN A 138 -30.25 -10.13 0.98
C GLN A 138 -30.65 -11.29 0.06
N LEU A 139 -30.26 -11.22 -1.21
CA LEU A 139 -30.46 -12.29 -2.18
C LEU A 139 -29.79 -13.59 -1.71
N VAL A 140 -28.51 -13.53 -1.35
CA VAL A 140 -27.78 -14.70 -0.82
C VAL A 140 -28.39 -15.21 0.48
N ALA A 141 -28.73 -14.32 1.42
CA ALA A 141 -29.34 -14.71 2.69
C ALA A 141 -30.70 -15.40 2.50
N HIS A 142 -31.49 -14.99 1.50
CA HIS A 142 -32.75 -15.63 1.15
C HIS A 142 -32.53 -17.05 0.61
N TYR A 143 -31.64 -17.22 -0.37
CA TYR A 143 -31.42 -18.55 -0.99
C TYR A 143 -30.57 -19.53 -0.16
N ARG A 144 -30.04 -19.07 0.99
CA ARG A 144 -29.54 -19.97 2.05
C ARG A 144 -30.67 -20.58 2.89
N LYS A 145 -31.86 -19.99 2.89
CA LYS A 145 -33.03 -20.45 3.65
C LYS A 145 -34.09 -21.11 2.77
N TYR A 146 -34.23 -20.66 1.52
CA TYR A 146 -35.24 -21.11 0.58
C TYR A 146 -34.59 -21.59 -0.71
N THR A 147 -35.14 -22.65 -1.32
CA THR A 147 -34.57 -23.24 -2.54
C THR A 147 -34.80 -22.34 -3.76
N LEU A 148 -33.85 -22.38 -4.70
CA LEU A 148 -34.01 -21.73 -6.00
C LEU A 148 -35.00 -22.53 -6.85
N ALA A 149 -36.05 -21.88 -7.34
CA ALA A 149 -37.12 -22.51 -8.11
C ALA A 149 -36.53 -23.34 -9.27
N LYS A 150 -36.85 -24.66 -9.28
CA LYS A 150 -36.35 -25.74 -10.16
C LYS A 150 -35.07 -26.48 -9.70
N THR A 151 -34.52 -26.18 -8.52
CA THR A 151 -33.39 -26.93 -7.98
C THR A 151 -33.61 -27.31 -6.53
N GLU A 152 -33.48 -28.60 -6.21
CA GLU A 152 -33.53 -29.12 -4.82
C GLU A 152 -32.28 -28.74 -4.00
N THR A 153 -31.52 -27.73 -4.44
CA THR A 153 -30.22 -27.37 -3.88
C THR A 153 -30.34 -26.03 -3.15
N LEU A 154 -30.18 -26.05 -1.83
CA LEU A 154 -30.00 -24.86 -1.00
C LEU A 154 -28.57 -24.32 -1.14
N LEU A 155 -28.39 -23.01 -0.94
CA LEU A 155 -27.05 -22.46 -0.76
C LEU A 155 -26.50 -22.89 0.60
N GLY A 156 -25.49 -23.75 0.56
CA GLY A 156 -24.77 -24.25 1.73
C GLY A 156 -23.72 -23.24 2.22
N GLN A 157 -22.47 -23.67 2.22
CA GLN A 157 -21.36 -22.81 2.59
C GLN A 157 -20.83 -22.00 1.39
N PRO A 158 -20.27 -20.80 1.62
CA PRO A 158 -19.43 -20.14 0.62
C PRO A 158 -18.35 -21.10 0.13
N CYS A 159 -18.09 -21.11 -1.18
CA CYS A 159 -16.89 -21.73 -1.73
C CYS A 159 -15.70 -21.18 -0.95
N PRO A 160 -14.84 -22.03 -0.37
CA PRO A 160 -13.57 -21.59 0.17
C PRO A 160 -12.91 -20.75 -0.91
N LYS A 161 -12.63 -19.47 -0.60
CA LYS A 161 -11.65 -18.75 -1.39
C LYS A 161 -10.39 -19.60 -1.30
N PRO A 162 -9.63 -19.81 -2.39
CA PRO A 162 -8.32 -20.41 -2.26
C PRO A 162 -7.64 -19.71 -1.09
N GLU A 163 -7.41 -20.43 0.01
CA GLU A 163 -6.45 -19.97 1.00
C GLU A 163 -5.21 -19.67 0.18
N PHE A 164 -4.61 -18.50 0.40
CA PHE A 164 -3.50 -18.01 -0.40
C PHE A 164 -2.39 -19.07 -0.41
N SER A 165 -2.48 -19.98 -1.37
CA SER A 165 -1.46 -20.93 -1.70
C SER A 165 -0.43 -20.15 -2.49
N ASP A 166 0.79 -20.66 -2.47
CA ASP A 166 2.00 -20.17 -3.14
C ASP A 166 1.85 -19.85 -4.65
N SER A 167 0.66 -19.85 -5.24
CA SER A 167 0.39 -19.70 -6.67
C SER A 167 0.47 -18.27 -7.25
N ILE A 168 0.64 -17.22 -6.43
CA ILE A 168 1.05 -15.89 -6.96
C ILE A 168 2.58 -15.83 -7.12
N ALA A 169 3.31 -16.82 -6.60
CA ALA A 169 4.69 -17.03 -6.96
C ALA A 169 4.80 -17.55 -8.41
N GLN A 170 3.88 -18.34 -8.95
CA GLN A 170 4.09 -18.98 -10.27
C GLN A 170 4.27 -18.04 -11.49
N THR A 171 3.90 -16.75 -11.42
CA THR A 171 4.16 -15.81 -12.54
C THR A 171 5.50 -15.09 -12.44
N TYR A 172 6.01 -14.87 -11.22
CA TYR A 172 7.28 -14.15 -10.99
C TYR A 172 8.40 -15.06 -10.45
N ASP A 173 8.05 -16.21 -9.87
CA ASP A 173 8.99 -17.16 -9.27
C ASP A 173 9.59 -18.02 -10.36
N LEU A 174 10.85 -17.73 -10.67
CA LEU A 174 11.60 -18.35 -11.74
C LEU A 174 12.77 -19.15 -11.18
N PRO A 175 13.16 -20.25 -11.84
CA PRO A 175 14.27 -21.08 -11.38
C PRO A 175 15.56 -20.27 -11.28
N LYS A 176 16.33 -20.51 -10.21
CA LYS A 176 17.57 -19.77 -9.94
C LYS A 176 18.60 -19.98 -11.06
N GLU A 177 18.56 -21.15 -11.70
CA GLU A 177 19.43 -21.56 -12.81
C GLU A 177 19.24 -20.69 -14.06
N GLU A 178 18.10 -19.98 -14.17
CA GLU A 178 17.91 -19.01 -15.25
C GLU A 178 18.71 -17.72 -15.04
N PHE A 179 19.28 -17.49 -13.85
CA PHE A 179 20.00 -16.27 -13.49
C PHE A 179 21.47 -16.54 -13.17
N VAL A 180 22.34 -15.70 -13.71
CA VAL A 180 23.78 -15.71 -13.39
C VAL A 180 24.10 -14.43 -12.62
N LEU A 181 24.65 -14.59 -11.41
CA LEU A 181 25.20 -13.47 -10.64
C LEU A 181 26.58 -13.11 -11.20
N GLU A 182 26.81 -11.82 -11.41
CA GLU A 182 28.04 -11.26 -11.95
C GLU A 182 28.72 -10.40 -10.88
N GLU A 183 28.96 -9.11 -11.16
CA GLU A 183 29.60 -8.20 -10.23
C GLU A 183 28.65 -7.71 -9.12
N ARG A 184 29.21 -7.43 -7.94
CA ARG A 184 28.47 -6.78 -6.85
C ARG A 184 28.35 -5.28 -7.14
N LEU A 185 27.13 -4.77 -7.25
CA LEU A 185 26.83 -3.35 -7.46
C LEU A 185 26.87 -2.56 -6.15
N GLY A 186 26.45 -3.18 -5.05
CA GLY A 186 26.40 -2.57 -3.74
C GLY A 186 25.83 -3.50 -2.69
N GLY A 187 25.63 -2.99 -1.48
CA GLY A 187 24.96 -3.74 -0.41
C GLY A 187 25.04 -3.05 0.94
N GLY A 188 24.01 -3.25 1.75
CA GLY A 188 23.91 -2.79 3.12
C GLY A 188 24.22 -3.88 4.13
N PRO A 189 23.91 -3.68 5.42
CA PRO A 189 24.12 -4.68 6.47
C PRO A 189 23.35 -6.00 6.24
N SER A 190 22.15 -5.92 5.67
CA SER A 190 21.22 -7.05 5.54
C SER A 190 21.16 -7.69 4.15
N SER A 191 21.59 -6.99 3.10
CA SER A 191 21.48 -7.44 1.72
C SER A 191 22.61 -6.95 0.82
N ASP A 192 22.87 -7.69 -0.25
CA ASP A 192 23.76 -7.32 -1.34
C ASP A 192 22.99 -7.29 -2.66
N VAL A 193 23.34 -6.36 -3.53
CA VAL A 193 22.79 -6.23 -4.88
C VAL A 193 23.88 -6.53 -5.89
N PHE A 194 23.59 -7.44 -6.81
CA PHE A 194 24.48 -7.87 -7.87
C PHE A 194 23.93 -7.47 -9.23
N ARG A 195 24.82 -7.17 -10.16
CA ARG A 195 24.51 -7.28 -11.59
C ARG A 195 24.34 -8.75 -11.90
N GLY A 196 23.41 -9.07 -12.78
CA GLY A 196 23.28 -10.41 -13.29
C GLY A 196 22.65 -10.45 -14.66
N THR A 197 22.54 -11.66 -15.19
CA THR A 197 21.93 -11.91 -16.49
C THR A 197 20.87 -13.02 -16.38
N TRP A 198 19.67 -12.75 -16.91
CA TRP A 198 18.59 -13.71 -17.06
C TRP A 198 18.66 -14.37 -18.45
N LYS A 199 18.71 -15.71 -18.48
CA LYS A 199 18.85 -16.57 -19.69
C LYS A 199 20.02 -16.18 -20.60
N GLY A 200 21.08 -15.60 -20.05
CA GLY A 200 22.23 -15.12 -20.83
C GLY A 200 21.94 -13.94 -21.75
N GLN A 201 20.78 -13.29 -21.64
CA GLN A 201 20.32 -12.26 -22.59
C GLN A 201 19.92 -10.94 -21.93
N ILE A 202 19.19 -11.00 -20.82
CA ILE A 202 18.60 -9.80 -20.20
C ILE A 202 19.42 -9.43 -18.97
N ARG A 203 20.02 -8.23 -19.00
CA ARG A 203 20.71 -7.66 -17.83
C ARG A 203 19.70 -7.31 -16.74
N VAL A 204 19.99 -7.72 -15.50
CA VAL A 204 19.11 -7.57 -14.33
C VAL A 204 19.90 -7.15 -13.10
N ALA A 205 19.21 -6.59 -12.10
CA ALA A 205 19.74 -6.43 -10.76
C ALA A 205 19.17 -7.53 -9.86
N ILE A 206 20.02 -8.18 -9.06
CA ILE A 206 19.66 -9.30 -8.20
C ILE A 206 19.99 -8.92 -6.76
N LYS A 207 18.96 -8.65 -5.95
CA LYS A 207 19.10 -8.43 -4.50
C LYS A 207 19.05 -9.78 -3.79
N THR A 208 20.02 -10.02 -2.93
CA THR A 208 20.17 -11.23 -2.11
C THR A 208 20.34 -10.84 -0.65
N PHE A 209 19.87 -11.67 0.27
CA PHE A 209 19.98 -11.42 1.69
C PHE A 209 21.19 -12.16 2.28
N LYS A 210 21.92 -11.48 3.16
CA LYS A 210 23.16 -12.01 3.76
C LYS A 210 22.90 -13.05 4.83
N ASP A 211 21.77 -12.93 5.54
CA ASP A 211 21.41 -13.85 6.61
C ASP A 211 20.86 -15.16 6.02
N PRO A 212 21.59 -16.29 6.16
CA PRO A 212 21.12 -17.58 5.66
C PRO A 212 19.92 -18.12 6.46
N SER A 213 19.64 -17.56 7.63
CA SER A 213 18.50 -17.92 8.47
C SER A 213 17.23 -17.12 8.17
N LEU A 214 17.30 -16.16 7.22
CA LEU A 214 16.16 -15.36 6.80
C LEU A 214 15.01 -16.27 6.34
N THR A 215 13.85 -16.11 6.98
CA THR A 215 12.68 -16.93 6.65
C THR A 215 12.11 -16.54 5.29
N LYS A 216 11.52 -17.51 4.58
CA LYS A 216 10.80 -17.24 3.33
C LYS A 216 9.71 -16.17 3.52
N GLN A 217 9.10 -16.09 4.70
CA GLN A 217 8.09 -15.09 5.01
C GLN A 217 8.65 -13.68 5.02
N PHE A 218 9.79 -13.43 5.68
CA PHE A 218 10.44 -12.11 5.66
C PHE A 218 10.79 -11.67 4.23
N PHE A 219 11.25 -12.60 3.40
CA PHE A 219 11.49 -12.33 1.98
C PHE A 219 10.20 -11.97 1.24
N LEU A 220 9.12 -12.72 1.46
CA LEU A 220 7.84 -12.47 0.79
C LEU A 220 7.23 -11.13 1.19
N ASP A 221 7.42 -10.69 2.44
CA ASP A 221 6.97 -9.39 2.95
C ASP A 221 7.69 -8.23 2.26
N GLU A 222 9.00 -8.35 1.97
CA GLU A 222 9.76 -7.38 1.16
C GLU A 222 9.26 -7.32 -0.29
N VAL A 223 8.85 -8.47 -0.85
CA VAL A 223 8.42 -8.54 -2.25
C VAL A 223 6.98 -8.06 -2.45
N GLN A 224 6.09 -8.21 -1.46
CA GLN A 224 4.67 -7.89 -1.62
C GLN A 224 4.41 -6.50 -2.23
N PRO A 225 5.05 -5.40 -1.77
CA PRO A 225 4.80 -4.06 -2.29
C PRO A 225 5.21 -3.91 -3.77
N LEU A 226 6.14 -4.73 -4.25
CA LEU A 226 6.64 -4.67 -5.63
C LEU A 226 5.70 -5.36 -6.63
N LYS A 227 4.87 -6.31 -6.17
CA LYS A 227 4.06 -7.16 -7.05
C LYS A 227 2.97 -6.37 -7.75
N GLY A 228 2.93 -6.49 -9.08
CA GLY A 228 1.87 -5.89 -9.90
C GLY A 228 1.94 -4.37 -10.02
N LEU A 229 3.01 -3.73 -9.53
CA LEU A 229 3.28 -2.33 -9.81
C LEU A 229 4.01 -2.22 -11.14
N GLN A 230 3.44 -1.44 -12.06
CA GLN A 230 4.04 -1.13 -13.34
C GLN A 230 3.90 0.37 -13.57
N HIS A 231 5.02 1.07 -13.55
CA HIS A 231 5.08 2.51 -13.79
C HIS A 231 6.44 2.88 -14.36
N ARG A 232 6.48 3.87 -15.27
CA ARG A 232 7.74 4.27 -15.93
C ARG A 232 8.80 4.75 -14.93
N HIS A 233 8.37 5.40 -13.85
CA HIS A 233 9.24 6.00 -12.83
C HIS A 233 9.31 5.20 -11.52
N LEU A 234 8.96 3.92 -11.54
CA LEU A 234 9.17 2.97 -10.44
C LEU A 234 9.98 1.78 -10.96
N VAL A 235 10.92 1.28 -10.15
CA VAL A 235 11.68 0.08 -10.50
C VAL A 235 10.74 -1.12 -10.55
N SER A 236 10.79 -1.86 -11.65
CA SER A 236 9.91 -2.99 -11.91
C SER A 236 10.48 -4.29 -11.37
N LEU A 237 9.66 -5.06 -10.66
CA LEU A 237 9.94 -6.46 -10.34
C LEU A 237 9.82 -7.30 -11.62
N LEU A 238 10.89 -8.02 -11.94
CA LEU A 238 10.92 -8.96 -13.07
C LEU A 238 10.66 -10.38 -12.61
N ALA A 239 11.33 -10.78 -11.52
CA ALA A 239 11.21 -12.13 -10.98
C ALA A 239 11.57 -12.19 -9.49
N VAL A 240 11.25 -13.31 -8.87
CA VAL A 240 11.79 -13.76 -7.59
C VAL A 240 12.32 -15.19 -7.74
N CYS A 241 13.22 -15.62 -6.87
CA CYS A 241 13.62 -17.03 -6.77
C CYS A 241 13.41 -17.51 -5.35
N THR A 242 12.40 -18.35 -5.12
CA THR A 242 11.99 -18.76 -3.75
C THR A 242 12.11 -20.26 -3.46
N GLU A 243 12.67 -21.05 -4.38
CA GLU A 243 12.86 -22.48 -4.23
C GLU A 243 13.78 -22.83 -3.05
N SER A 244 14.92 -22.14 -2.94
CA SER A 244 15.89 -22.36 -1.87
C SER A 244 16.70 -21.08 -1.58
N PRO A 245 17.13 -20.86 -0.32
CA PRO A 245 18.08 -19.80 0.02
C PRO A 245 19.41 -19.93 -0.75
N PRO A 246 20.12 -18.82 -1.01
CA PRO A 246 19.69 -17.44 -0.81
C PRO A 246 18.55 -17.06 -1.77
N TYR A 247 17.50 -16.40 -1.27
CA TYR A 247 16.37 -15.95 -2.10
C TYR A 247 16.75 -14.72 -2.92
N TYR A 248 16.22 -14.62 -4.14
CA TYR A 248 16.52 -13.51 -5.08
C TYR A 248 15.30 -12.64 -5.32
N ILE A 249 15.48 -11.32 -5.24
CA ILE A 249 14.58 -10.34 -5.83
C ILE A 249 15.25 -9.83 -7.10
N VAL A 250 14.61 -10.03 -8.25
CA VAL A 250 15.17 -9.67 -9.55
C VAL A 250 14.38 -8.49 -10.12
N THR A 251 15.08 -7.39 -10.35
CA THR A 251 14.52 -6.15 -10.92
C THR A 251 15.25 -5.76 -12.20
N GLU A 252 14.67 -4.79 -12.92
CA GLU A 252 15.38 -4.15 -14.02
C GLU A 252 16.71 -3.52 -13.55
N LEU A 253 17.74 -3.64 -14.40
CA LEU A 253 19.05 -3.07 -14.08
C LEU A 253 19.11 -1.56 -14.39
N MET A 254 19.54 -0.80 -13.40
CA MET A 254 19.68 0.66 -13.48
C MET A 254 21.17 1.02 -13.59
N GLU A 255 21.66 1.08 -14.84
CA GLU A 255 23.09 1.13 -15.18
C GLU A 255 23.87 2.33 -14.61
N LYS A 256 23.20 3.46 -14.34
CA LYS A 256 23.85 4.68 -13.84
C LYS A 256 23.84 4.78 -12.31
N GLY A 257 23.35 3.75 -11.61
CA GLY A 257 23.33 3.70 -10.15
C GLY A 257 22.33 4.66 -9.53
N SER A 258 22.61 5.13 -8.32
CA SER A 258 21.71 6.00 -7.55
C SER A 258 21.85 7.48 -7.92
N LEU A 259 20.75 8.21 -7.79
CA LEU A 259 20.69 9.66 -7.99
C LEU A 259 21.67 10.39 -7.07
N LEU A 260 21.85 9.93 -5.83
CA LEU A 260 22.82 10.52 -4.91
C LEU A 260 24.25 10.48 -5.46
N LEU A 261 24.69 9.35 -6.00
CA LEU A 261 26.03 9.20 -6.58
C LEU A 261 26.15 9.98 -7.89
N PHE A 262 25.10 9.97 -8.71
CA PHE A 262 25.04 10.74 -9.94
C PHE A 262 25.19 12.25 -9.69
N LEU A 263 24.40 12.82 -8.77
CA LEU A 263 24.43 14.25 -8.42
C LEU A 263 25.81 14.69 -7.93
N ARG A 264 26.50 13.84 -7.15
CA ARG A 264 27.85 14.10 -6.65
C ARG A 264 28.94 13.84 -7.69
N GLY A 265 28.62 13.10 -8.75
CA GLY A 265 29.54 12.77 -9.84
C GLY A 265 29.72 13.92 -10.83
N PRO A 266 30.73 13.83 -11.72
CA PRO A 266 31.02 14.88 -12.70
C PRO A 266 29.81 15.21 -13.56
N GLU A 267 29.05 14.20 -14.00
CA GLU A 267 27.89 14.40 -14.85
C GLU A 267 26.74 15.12 -14.13
N GLY A 268 26.46 14.77 -12.87
CA GLY A 268 25.45 15.45 -12.06
C GLY A 268 25.80 16.91 -11.80
N GLN A 269 27.07 17.21 -11.53
CA GLN A 269 27.55 18.58 -11.27
C GLN A 269 27.43 19.52 -12.49
N HIS A 270 27.24 18.98 -13.70
CA HIS A 270 27.03 19.77 -14.92
C HIS A 270 25.54 19.93 -15.30
N GLN A 271 24.61 19.36 -14.53
CA GLN A 271 23.19 19.50 -14.80
C GLN A 271 22.73 20.95 -14.58
N ASP A 272 21.95 21.46 -15.52
CA ASP A 272 21.27 22.75 -15.35
C ASP A 272 20.01 22.60 -14.49
N ILE A 273 19.40 23.73 -14.16
CA ILE A 273 18.20 23.75 -13.31
C ILE A 273 17.02 23.02 -13.95
N VAL A 274 16.90 23.05 -15.28
CA VAL A 274 15.79 22.43 -16.01
C VAL A 274 15.90 20.91 -15.90
N SER A 275 17.09 20.35 -16.10
CA SER A 275 17.36 18.92 -15.90
C SER A 275 17.11 18.49 -14.46
N LEU A 276 17.56 19.27 -13.46
CA LEU A 276 17.30 18.94 -12.06
C LEU A 276 15.80 18.92 -11.72
N MET A 277 15.02 19.78 -12.35
CA MET A 277 13.57 19.81 -12.17
C MET A 277 12.86 18.67 -12.90
N ASP A 278 13.36 18.25 -14.05
CA ASP A 278 12.87 17.05 -14.75
C ASP A 278 13.07 15.80 -13.88
N ILE A 279 14.22 15.67 -13.21
CA ILE A 279 14.47 14.60 -12.23
C ILE A 279 13.39 14.62 -11.13
N ALA A 280 13.12 15.79 -10.55
CA ALA A 280 12.11 15.94 -9.51
C ALA A 280 10.70 15.59 -10.01
N ALA A 281 10.34 15.99 -11.24
CA ALA A 281 9.06 15.69 -11.87
C ALA A 281 8.87 14.19 -12.09
N GLN A 282 9.90 13.50 -12.62
CA GLN A 282 9.89 12.05 -12.80
C GLN A 282 9.68 11.30 -11.47
N VAL A 283 10.36 11.72 -10.40
CA VAL A 283 10.16 11.12 -9.07
C VAL A 283 8.76 11.41 -8.54
N ALA A 284 8.26 12.64 -8.70
CA ALA A 284 6.91 13.01 -8.27
C ALA A 284 5.82 12.20 -9.00
N ASP A 285 6.00 11.87 -10.29
CA ASP A 285 5.07 11.03 -11.05
C ASP A 285 5.05 9.60 -10.50
N GLY A 286 6.21 9.00 -10.25
CA GLY A 286 6.32 7.69 -9.58
C GLY A 286 5.64 7.66 -8.20
N MET A 287 5.89 8.69 -7.38
CA MET A 287 5.27 8.81 -6.06
C MET A 287 3.76 9.10 -6.13
N SER A 288 3.28 9.81 -7.16
CA SER A 288 1.85 9.99 -7.40
C SER A 288 1.15 8.67 -7.72
N TYR A 289 1.82 7.77 -8.43
CA TYR A 289 1.30 6.43 -8.66
C TYR A 289 1.21 5.63 -7.35
N LEU A 290 2.24 5.66 -6.50
CA LEU A 290 2.20 5.00 -5.18
C LEU A 290 1.08 5.57 -4.29
N GLU A 291 0.94 6.90 -4.24
CA GLU A 291 -0.13 7.59 -3.50
C GLU A 291 -1.52 7.12 -3.94
N LYS A 292 -1.76 6.97 -5.25
CA LYS A 292 -3.05 6.46 -5.80
C LYS A 292 -3.31 4.99 -5.49
N LYS A 293 -2.27 4.22 -5.16
CA LYS A 293 -2.34 2.80 -4.81
C LYS A 293 -2.38 2.58 -3.30
N ASP A 294 -2.41 3.66 -2.50
CA ASP A 294 -2.31 3.63 -1.04
C ASP A 294 -1.03 2.91 -0.55
N ILE A 295 0.06 3.02 -1.33
CA ILE A 295 1.37 2.47 -0.98
C ILE A 295 2.24 3.60 -0.44
N ILE A 296 2.75 3.40 0.76
CA ILE A 296 3.67 4.33 1.43
C ILE A 296 5.09 3.86 1.15
N HIS A 297 5.94 4.76 0.68
CA HIS A 297 7.35 4.47 0.47
C HIS A 297 8.08 4.31 1.81
N GLY A 298 8.01 5.31 2.69
CA GLY A 298 8.60 5.29 4.03
C GLY A 298 10.13 5.39 4.10
N ASP A 299 10.79 5.64 2.96
CA ASP A 299 12.25 5.82 2.89
C ASP A 299 12.69 6.63 1.65
N LEU A 300 11.87 7.60 1.20
CA LEU A 300 12.20 8.35 -0.01
C LEU A 300 13.41 9.27 0.20
N ALA A 301 14.47 9.05 -0.56
CA ALA A 301 15.71 9.83 -0.53
C ALA A 301 16.48 9.66 -1.86
N ALA A 302 17.48 10.52 -2.15
CA ALA A 302 18.23 10.45 -3.41
C ALA A 302 18.99 9.12 -3.58
N GLN A 303 19.31 8.41 -2.50
CA GLN A 303 19.92 7.08 -2.57
C GLN A 303 18.95 6.00 -3.11
N ASN A 304 17.64 6.20 -2.92
CA ASN A 304 16.56 5.28 -3.31
C ASN A 304 15.85 5.72 -4.61
N VAL A 305 16.54 6.54 -5.42
CA VAL A 305 16.17 6.84 -6.81
C VAL A 305 17.30 6.33 -7.69
N LEU A 306 16.99 5.44 -8.62
CA LEU A 306 17.95 4.83 -9.54
C LEU A 306 17.81 5.39 -10.95
N ILE A 307 18.89 5.31 -11.73
CA ILE A 307 18.98 5.90 -13.06
C ILE A 307 19.26 4.82 -14.10
N SER A 308 18.39 4.73 -15.10
CA SER A 308 18.56 3.83 -16.24
C SER A 308 19.60 4.37 -17.24
N ASP A 309 20.05 3.53 -18.17
CA ASP A 309 20.98 3.96 -19.23
C ASP A 309 20.43 5.13 -20.07
N ALA A 310 19.11 5.17 -20.26
CA ALA A 310 18.41 6.22 -21.00
C ALA A 310 18.00 7.44 -20.15
N TYR A 311 18.61 7.64 -18.97
CA TYR A 311 18.31 8.76 -18.07
C TYR A 311 16.86 8.85 -17.60
N VAL A 312 16.17 7.70 -17.52
CA VAL A 312 14.90 7.59 -16.79
C VAL A 312 15.21 7.37 -15.31
N PHE A 313 14.67 8.22 -14.45
CA PHE A 313 14.79 8.17 -13.00
C PHE A 313 13.63 7.38 -12.42
N LYS A 314 13.94 6.39 -11.58
CA LYS A 314 12.95 5.48 -10.99
C LYS A 314 13.14 5.32 -9.49
N VAL A 315 12.04 5.37 -8.76
CA VAL A 315 12.03 5.12 -7.31
C VAL A 315 12.15 3.61 -7.04
N THR A 316 12.95 3.23 -6.05
CA THR A 316 13.17 1.85 -5.59
C THR A 316 12.89 1.74 -4.09
N ASP A 317 12.92 0.51 -3.55
CA ASP A 317 12.85 0.22 -2.10
C ASP A 317 11.64 0.91 -1.41
N PHE A 318 10.51 0.94 -2.11
CA PHE A 318 9.23 1.40 -1.60
C PHE A 318 8.48 0.28 -0.88
N GLY A 319 7.59 0.63 0.06
CA GLY A 319 6.85 -0.33 0.88
C GLY A 319 7.57 -0.75 2.17
N LEU A 320 8.73 -0.14 2.48
CA LEU A 320 9.50 -0.41 3.69
C LEU A 320 8.82 0.06 4.97
N ALA A 321 7.77 0.87 4.89
CA ALA A 321 7.03 1.37 6.06
C ALA A 321 6.49 0.25 6.97
N ALA A 322 5.97 -0.84 6.37
CA ALA A 322 5.42 -1.98 7.12
C ALA A 322 6.50 -2.86 7.77
N ILE A 323 7.72 -2.81 7.22
CA ILE A 323 8.86 -3.61 7.66
C ILE A 323 9.56 -2.87 8.80
N LYS A 324 9.79 -1.56 8.65
CA LYS A 324 10.40 -0.69 9.68
C LYS A 324 9.59 -0.56 10.96
N SER A 325 8.25 -0.70 10.92
CA SER A 325 7.44 -0.72 12.16
C SER A 325 7.68 -1.96 13.03
N THR A 326 8.38 -2.98 12.51
CA THR A 326 8.56 -4.29 13.15
C THR A 326 9.97 -4.46 13.72
N TYR A 327 10.94 -3.67 13.26
CA TYR A 327 12.32 -3.68 13.76
C TYR A 327 12.51 -2.59 14.82
N GLU A 328 12.38 -2.97 16.08
CA GLU A 328 12.81 -2.14 17.21
C GLU A 328 14.34 -2.18 17.32
N ASN A 329 14.96 -0.99 17.42
CA ASN A 329 16.32 -0.77 17.92
C ASN A 329 17.49 -1.08 16.96
N ASP A 330 17.78 -0.17 16.03
CA ASP A 330 19.15 -0.02 15.52
C ASP A 330 19.63 1.43 15.66
N GLU A 331 20.86 1.59 16.17
CA GLU A 331 21.56 2.88 16.36
C GLU A 331 21.81 3.63 15.03
N GLU A 332 21.63 2.96 13.88
CA GLU A 332 21.68 3.53 12.53
C GLU A 332 20.47 4.46 12.23
N SER A 333 19.46 4.46 13.12
CA SER A 333 18.24 5.29 13.10
C SER A 333 18.51 6.80 12.96
N ASN A 334 19.64 7.32 13.46
CA ASN A 334 19.88 8.77 13.49
C ASN A 334 20.04 9.39 12.09
N SER A 335 20.53 8.63 11.10
CA SER A 335 20.66 9.16 9.73
C SER A 335 19.35 9.17 8.97
N ALA A 336 18.49 8.16 9.15
CA ALA A 336 17.18 8.07 8.50
C ALA A 336 16.21 9.17 8.97
N CYS A 337 16.38 9.68 10.19
CA CYS A 337 15.62 10.80 10.73
C CYS A 337 15.65 12.05 9.84
N ARG A 338 16.73 12.31 9.08
CA ARG A 338 16.87 13.54 8.28
C ARG A 338 15.84 13.69 7.16
N TRP A 339 15.34 12.58 6.62
CA TRP A 339 14.30 12.56 5.59
C TRP A 339 12.90 12.34 6.15
N SER A 340 12.79 12.02 7.44
CA SER A 340 11.55 11.57 8.04
C SER A 340 10.73 12.76 8.54
N ALA A 341 9.41 12.68 8.39
CA ALA A 341 8.50 13.67 8.94
C ALA A 341 8.49 13.60 10.48
N PRO A 342 8.23 14.70 11.20
CA PRO A 342 8.28 14.71 12.66
C PRO A 342 7.31 13.70 13.29
N GLU A 343 6.13 13.48 12.71
CA GLU A 343 5.17 12.47 13.16
C GLU A 343 5.66 11.02 12.93
N THR A 344 6.49 10.80 11.90
CA THR A 344 7.10 9.51 11.62
C THR A 344 8.20 9.21 12.64
N ILE A 345 9.06 10.18 12.94
CA ILE A 345 10.12 10.04 13.95
C ILE A 345 9.53 9.78 15.34
N SER A 346 8.48 10.52 15.71
CA SER A 346 7.92 10.48 17.07
C SER A 346 6.93 9.35 17.33
N HIS A 347 6.12 8.97 16.34
CA HIS A 347 5.01 8.03 16.53
C HIS A 347 4.99 6.89 15.51
N MET A 348 6.04 6.75 14.68
CA MET A 348 6.08 5.77 13.58
C MET A 348 4.86 5.88 12.65
N ASN A 349 4.31 7.09 12.51
CA ASN A 349 3.16 7.34 11.66
C ASN A 349 3.62 7.57 10.22
N PHE A 350 3.64 6.49 9.44
CA PHE A 350 3.94 6.53 8.01
C PHE A 350 2.65 6.75 7.20
N THR A 351 2.67 7.73 6.30
CA THR A 351 1.55 8.09 5.42
C THR A 351 2.07 8.62 4.08
N SER A 352 1.19 8.79 3.08
CA SER A 352 1.56 9.51 1.86
C SER A 352 2.04 10.94 2.16
N LYS A 353 1.56 11.57 3.24
CA LYS A 353 1.98 12.90 3.67
C LYS A 353 3.35 12.93 4.34
N SER A 354 3.78 11.84 4.99
CA SER A 354 5.16 11.71 5.43
C SER A 354 6.11 11.52 4.25
N ASP A 355 5.69 10.80 3.20
CA ASP A 355 6.48 10.71 1.97
C ASP A 355 6.62 12.07 1.26
N VAL A 356 5.58 12.92 1.31
CA VAL A 356 5.66 14.31 0.79
C VAL A 356 6.70 15.13 1.54
N TRP A 357 6.85 14.93 2.86
CA TRP A 357 7.93 15.56 3.62
C TRP A 357 9.31 15.11 3.11
N SER A 358 9.49 13.79 2.96
CA SER A 358 10.70 13.19 2.43
C SER A 358 11.02 13.66 1.02
N PHE A 359 9.99 13.87 0.18
CA PHE A 359 10.15 14.48 -1.15
C PHE A 359 10.67 15.92 -1.06
N GLY A 360 10.21 16.73 -0.10
CA GLY A 360 10.79 18.06 0.14
C GLY A 360 12.28 18.01 0.48
N VAL A 361 12.71 17.01 1.26
CA VAL A 361 14.14 16.76 1.56
C VAL A 361 14.89 16.28 0.31
N LEU A 362 14.29 15.43 -0.51
CA LEU A 362 14.85 15.01 -1.79
C LEU A 362 15.05 16.20 -2.75
N LEU A 363 14.12 17.15 -2.82
CA LEU A 363 14.29 18.37 -3.61
C LEU A 363 15.51 19.17 -3.15
N TYR A 364 15.75 19.24 -1.83
CA TYR A 364 16.96 19.85 -1.27
C TYR A 364 18.22 19.10 -1.72
N GLU A 365 18.23 17.76 -1.69
CA GLU A 365 19.35 16.97 -2.20
C GLU A 365 19.61 17.24 -3.68
N ILE A 366 18.55 17.27 -4.51
CA ILE A 366 18.66 17.54 -5.96
C ILE A 366 19.29 18.91 -6.22
N ILE A 367 18.75 19.99 -5.64
CA ILE A 367 19.22 21.35 -5.92
C ILE A 367 20.61 21.65 -5.34
N THR A 368 21.02 20.89 -4.33
CA THR A 368 22.37 20.99 -3.72
C THR A 368 23.36 19.98 -4.27
N PHE A 369 22.98 19.22 -5.32
CA PHE A 369 23.80 18.20 -5.94
C PHE A 369 24.29 17.13 -4.95
N GLY A 370 23.38 16.61 -4.14
CA GLY A 370 23.62 15.59 -3.12
C GLY A 370 24.15 16.14 -1.80
N GLY A 371 23.80 17.39 -1.47
CA GLY A 371 24.12 18.01 -0.18
C GLY A 371 23.47 17.26 0.98
N ILE A 372 24.18 17.20 2.11
CA ILE A 372 23.68 16.51 3.31
C ILE A 372 22.55 17.36 3.93
N PRO A 373 21.32 16.83 4.06
CA PRO A 373 20.25 17.53 4.75
C PRO A 373 20.63 17.83 6.20
N TYR A 374 20.21 18.98 6.74
CA TYR A 374 20.44 19.33 8.15
C TYR A 374 21.91 19.18 8.62
N LYS A 375 22.87 19.44 7.72
CA LYS A 375 24.31 19.23 8.00
C LYS A 375 24.73 19.90 9.33
N GLY A 376 25.26 19.10 10.25
CA GLY A 376 25.69 19.56 11.58
C GLY A 376 24.64 19.46 12.68
N HIS A 377 23.44 18.93 12.37
CA HIS A 377 22.32 18.79 13.29
C HIS A 377 21.85 17.35 13.49
N ASP A 378 22.75 16.38 13.29
CA ASP A 378 22.42 14.96 13.17
C ASP A 378 21.64 14.39 14.37
N SER A 379 21.96 14.84 15.58
CA SER A 379 21.33 14.38 16.82
C SER A 379 20.14 15.24 17.29
N ASP A 380 19.97 16.45 16.74
CA ASP A 380 18.96 17.43 17.18
C ASP A 380 17.97 17.83 16.07
N VAL A 381 17.97 17.12 14.92
CA VAL A 381 17.03 17.38 13.81
C VAL A 381 15.58 17.38 14.29
N TYR A 382 15.18 16.35 15.06
CA TYR A 382 13.80 16.21 15.52
C TYR A 382 13.35 17.39 16.38
N ASP A 383 14.18 17.78 17.37
CA ASP A 383 13.85 18.87 18.28
C ASP A 383 13.72 20.19 17.52
N ARG A 384 14.69 20.50 16.65
CA ARG A 384 14.67 21.72 15.81
C ARG A 384 13.45 21.78 14.91
N VAL A 385 13.18 20.69 14.19
CA VAL A 385 12.05 20.61 13.27
C VAL A 385 10.73 20.79 14.02
N SER A 386 10.63 20.23 15.22
CA SER A 386 9.48 20.37 16.12
C SER A 386 9.31 21.80 16.65
N GLU A 387 10.41 22.53 16.86
CA GLU A 387 10.44 23.95 17.20
C GLU A 387 10.16 24.89 16.00
N GLY A 388 9.97 24.32 14.80
CA GLY A 388 9.61 25.06 13.59
C GLY A 388 10.79 25.41 12.68
N TYR A 389 12.01 24.96 13.00
CA TYR A 389 13.15 25.11 12.10
C TYR A 389 12.91 24.38 10.78
N ARG A 390 13.31 25.01 9.67
CA ARG A 390 13.39 24.42 8.34
C ARG A 390 14.73 24.79 7.72
N MET A 391 15.26 23.92 6.84
CA MET A 391 16.50 24.22 6.14
C MET A 391 16.38 25.54 5.36
N PRO A 392 17.42 26.40 5.39
CA PRO A 392 17.41 27.65 4.63
C PRO A 392 17.40 27.39 3.13
N CYS A 393 16.98 28.38 2.34
CA CYS A 393 17.02 28.32 0.89
C CYS A 393 18.45 28.02 0.39
N PRO A 394 18.67 26.93 -0.36
CA PRO A 394 20.00 26.62 -0.87
C PRO A 394 20.53 27.69 -1.83
N PRO A 395 21.87 27.86 -1.93
CA PRO A 395 22.45 28.75 -2.93
C PRO A 395 21.99 28.37 -4.34
N ARG A 396 21.62 29.37 -5.15
CA ARG A 396 21.12 29.20 -6.54
C ARG A 396 19.80 28.42 -6.67
N CYS A 397 19.10 28.15 -5.57
CA CYS A 397 17.76 27.57 -5.61
C CYS A 397 16.73 28.62 -6.06
N PRO A 398 15.92 28.35 -7.09
CA PRO A 398 14.83 29.23 -7.48
C PRO A 398 13.80 29.39 -6.36
N ALA A 399 13.25 30.61 -6.21
CA ALA A 399 12.32 30.92 -5.13
C ALA A 399 11.05 30.05 -5.15
N PHE A 400 10.56 29.64 -6.33
CA PHE A 400 9.40 28.76 -6.42
C PHE A 400 9.71 27.36 -5.88
N LEU A 401 10.91 26.82 -6.15
CA LEU A 401 11.30 25.48 -5.72
C LEU A 401 11.46 25.45 -4.20
N TYR A 402 12.04 26.51 -3.62
CA TYR A 402 12.10 26.63 -2.17
C TYR A 402 10.72 26.78 -1.51
N ARG A 403 9.79 27.52 -2.13
CA ARG A 403 8.39 27.56 -1.66
C ARG A 403 7.75 26.17 -1.67
N MET A 404 8.00 25.37 -2.70
CA MET A 404 7.53 23.99 -2.78
C MET A 404 8.12 23.13 -1.65
N MET A 405 9.43 23.24 -1.37
CA MET A 405 10.05 22.56 -0.22
C MET A 405 9.36 22.94 1.10
N LEU A 406 9.09 24.23 1.32
CA LEU A 406 8.41 24.70 2.54
C LEU A 406 6.98 24.15 2.64
N LEU A 407 6.24 24.04 1.53
CA LEU A 407 4.92 23.41 1.51
C LEU A 407 4.99 21.92 1.89
N CYS A 408 5.97 21.19 1.34
CA CYS A 408 6.25 19.80 1.72
C CYS A 408 6.60 19.66 3.21
N TRP A 409 7.28 20.65 3.79
CA TRP A 409 7.66 20.66 5.20
C TRP A 409 6.66 21.36 6.13
N SER A 410 5.40 21.45 5.73
CA SER A 410 4.34 21.97 6.61
C SER A 410 4.26 21.12 7.88
N ALA A 411 4.16 21.78 9.04
CA ALA A 411 4.16 21.11 10.34
C ALA A 411 2.98 20.14 10.49
N LYS A 412 1.81 20.53 9.98
CA LYS A 412 0.64 19.66 9.89
C LYS A 412 0.69 18.86 8.59
N ALA A 413 0.47 17.55 8.70
CA ALA A 413 0.55 16.64 7.55
C ALA A 413 -0.53 16.95 6.50
N GLU A 414 -1.72 17.37 6.93
CA GLU A 414 -2.85 17.72 6.08
C GLU A 414 -2.62 18.97 5.21
N ASP A 415 -1.73 19.87 5.65
CA ASP A 415 -1.39 21.11 4.92
C ASP A 415 -0.39 20.84 3.79
N ARG A 416 0.27 19.68 3.80
CA ARG A 416 1.23 19.30 2.75
C ARG A 416 0.48 18.97 1.46
N PRO A 417 1.02 19.30 0.26
CA PRO A 417 0.37 19.01 -1.01
C PRO A 417 0.26 17.50 -1.28
N SER A 418 -0.51 17.09 -2.28
CA SER A 418 -0.44 15.72 -2.82
C SER A 418 0.67 15.61 -3.85
N PHE A 419 1.16 14.40 -4.13
CA PHE A 419 2.13 14.19 -5.21
C PHE A 419 1.56 14.60 -6.56
N SER A 420 0.26 14.37 -6.78
CA SER A 420 -0.38 14.84 -8.02
C SER A 420 -0.37 16.38 -8.16
N ALA A 421 -0.42 17.13 -7.06
CA ALA A 421 -0.30 18.59 -7.11
C ALA A 421 1.14 19.04 -7.35
N LEU A 422 2.11 18.41 -6.66
CA LEU A 422 3.53 18.68 -6.84
C LEU A 422 3.99 18.43 -8.29
N MET A 423 3.57 17.31 -8.88
CA MET A 423 3.86 16.96 -10.27
C MET A 423 3.37 18.05 -11.24
N LYS A 424 2.13 18.54 -11.06
CA LYS A 424 1.59 19.63 -11.90
C LYS A 424 2.36 20.93 -11.76
N GLU A 425 2.79 21.28 -10.54
CA GLU A 425 3.62 22.46 -10.35
C GLU A 425 4.98 22.32 -11.01
N LEU A 426 5.60 21.13 -10.96
CA LEU A 426 6.87 20.85 -11.64
C LEU A 426 6.73 20.88 -13.16
N ASP A 427 5.65 20.31 -13.71
CA ASP A 427 5.37 20.29 -15.15
C ASP A 427 5.15 21.69 -15.73
N ASN A 428 4.47 22.57 -15.00
CA ASN A 428 4.15 23.93 -15.46
C ASN A 428 5.40 24.77 -15.76
N ILE A 429 6.55 24.41 -15.20
CA ILE A 429 7.78 25.19 -15.34
C ILE A 429 8.48 24.92 -16.68
N PHE A 430 8.12 23.84 -17.38
CA PHE A 430 8.59 23.61 -18.75
C PHE A 430 7.80 24.43 -19.80
N PHE A 431 6.73 25.12 -19.39
CA PHE A 431 5.86 25.90 -20.27
C PHE A 431 5.97 27.42 -20.08
N GLU A 432 6.79 27.88 -19.13
CA GLU A 432 7.18 29.29 -18.92
C GLU A 432 8.66 29.49 -19.30
#